data_AF-A0A1H8PZM3-F1
#
_entry.id   AF-A0A1H8PZM3-F1
#
_cell.length_a   1.000
_cell.length_b   1.000
_cell.length_c   1.000
_cell.angle_alpha   90.00
_cell.angle_beta   90.00
_cell.angle_gamma   90.00
#
_symmetry.space_group_name_H-M   'P 1'
#
loop_
_entity.id
_entity.type
_entity.pdbx_description
1 polymer ?
#
loop_
_entity_poly.entity_id
_entity_poly.type
_entity_poly.pdbx_seq_one_letter_code
_entity_poly.pdbx_strand_id
1 'polypeptide(L)'
;MNNIDWLTVVPSAMSAIAAVAAAYAAFVALRVSRKANYLSEKSILAAHHSDAACVLSSSIDRLKKETKDLSECSYRLWVDWSREIESKDDRRNGGSNPRPLRHVLTNGSEMLVAHGTLNGKRYRHAQRSMFSIVRDGVSGLDGNEYNGLLQKADGTYGDFESTFGLPPINRKIGEAKAFRWVLYQLARRVNHNDWLEIWKRAWLDDGWIVKYRREFSKVKPVLEEVHDSLKVEKKKVTYSVIPLESNAMLHRKYEMLLSEVEILLDDCSLDSLEIYRDWEYAEDVSQLVLYSMGVANLVGKILDSIYSGSDLDR
;
A
#
# COMPACT_ATOMS: atom_id res chain seq x y z
N MET A 1 -58.43 -55.29 30.39
CA MET A 1 -57.23 -54.55 30.86
C MET A 1 -56.02 -55.27 30.29
N ASN A 2 -55.31 -54.67 29.35
CA ASN A 2 -54.10 -55.27 28.79
C ASN A 2 -53.01 -55.26 29.87
N ASN A 3 -52.63 -56.44 30.37
CA ASN A 3 -51.46 -56.59 31.22
C ASN A 3 -50.23 -56.27 30.38
N ILE A 4 -49.61 -55.14 30.66
CA ILE A 4 -48.31 -54.77 30.09
C ILE A 4 -47.29 -55.77 30.63
N ASP A 5 -46.66 -56.53 29.74
CA ASP A 5 -45.65 -57.52 30.11
C ASP A 5 -44.32 -56.81 30.42
N TRP A 6 -44.16 -56.41 31.67
CA TRP A 6 -43.01 -55.66 32.19
C TRP A 6 -41.67 -56.37 31.95
N LEU A 7 -41.66 -57.69 31.77
CA LEU A 7 -40.45 -58.49 31.49
C LEU A 7 -39.86 -58.22 30.10
N THR A 8 -40.66 -57.73 29.14
CA THR A 8 -40.19 -57.39 27.79
C THR A 8 -39.92 -55.89 27.63
N VAL A 9 -40.62 -55.03 28.39
CA VAL A 9 -40.47 -53.56 28.37
C VAL A 9 -39.17 -53.11 29.03
N VAL A 10 -38.73 -53.72 30.14
CA VAL A 10 -37.53 -53.28 30.87
C VAL A 10 -36.23 -53.53 30.07
N PRO A 11 -35.98 -54.72 29.48
CA PRO A 11 -34.79 -54.96 28.66
C PRO A 11 -34.75 -54.11 27.38
N SER A 12 -35.91 -53.89 26.75
CA SER A 12 -36.01 -53.11 25.52
C SER A 12 -35.81 -51.61 25.78
N ALA A 13 -36.34 -51.07 26.89
CA ALA A 13 -36.06 -49.71 27.36
C ALA A 13 -34.59 -49.51 27.75
N MET A 14 -33.99 -50.45 28.49
CA MET A 14 -32.56 -50.42 28.84
C MET A 14 -31.66 -50.50 27.60
N SER A 15 -32.03 -51.32 26.61
CA SER A 15 -31.32 -51.43 25.32
C SER A 15 -31.41 -50.14 24.52
N ALA A 16 -32.59 -49.49 24.49
CA ALA A 16 -32.76 -48.19 23.85
C ALA A 16 -31.93 -47.09 24.54
N ILE A 17 -31.90 -47.05 25.88
CA ILE A 17 -31.06 -46.13 26.66
C ILE A 17 -29.57 -46.40 26.38
N ALA A 18 -29.16 -47.67 26.34
CA ALA A 18 -27.79 -48.05 26.02
C ALA A 18 -27.42 -47.66 24.58
N ALA A 19 -28.32 -47.81 23.61
CA ALA A 19 -28.11 -47.37 22.23
C ALA A 19 -27.97 -45.85 22.12
N VAL A 20 -28.79 -45.08 22.85
CA VAL A 20 -28.67 -43.61 22.92
C VAL A 20 -27.34 -43.20 23.58
N ALA A 21 -26.95 -43.85 24.67
CA ALA A 21 -25.68 -43.61 25.34
C ALA A 21 -24.48 -43.96 24.44
N ALA A 22 -24.55 -45.07 23.71
CA ALA A 22 -23.52 -45.47 22.74
C ALA A 22 -23.42 -44.49 21.56
N ALA A 23 -24.55 -44.03 21.02
CA ALA A 23 -24.59 -43.03 19.96
C ALA A 23 -24.00 -41.68 20.43
N TYR A 24 -24.33 -41.26 21.66
CA TYR A 24 -23.75 -40.06 22.27
C TYR A 24 -22.24 -40.20 22.48
N ALA A 25 -21.77 -41.33 23.01
CA ALA A 25 -20.34 -41.62 23.18
C ALA A 25 -19.59 -41.63 21.84
N ALA A 26 -20.17 -42.23 20.80
CA ALA A 26 -19.60 -42.22 19.46
C ALA A 26 -19.51 -40.79 18.88
N PHE A 27 -20.53 -39.96 19.09
CA PHE A 27 -20.51 -38.56 18.67
C PHE A 27 -19.44 -37.74 19.40
N VAL A 28 -19.31 -37.90 20.72
CA VAL A 28 -18.26 -37.25 21.51
C VAL A 28 -16.88 -37.73 21.07
N ALA A 29 -16.69 -39.03 20.85
CA ALA A 29 -15.44 -39.60 20.35
C ALA A 29 -15.07 -39.04 18.97
N LEU A 30 -16.03 -38.93 18.04
CA LEU A 30 -15.82 -38.30 16.74
C LEU A 30 -15.39 -36.83 16.88
N ARG A 31 -16.02 -36.09 17.80
CA ARG A 31 -15.68 -34.68 18.06
C ARG A 31 -14.27 -34.53 18.64
N VAL A 32 -13.88 -35.40 19.58
CA VAL A 32 -12.53 -35.43 20.16
C VAL A 32 -11.50 -35.83 19.10
N SER A 33 -11.78 -36.85 18.29
CA SER A 33 -10.92 -37.28 17.18
C SER A 33 -10.70 -36.17 16.16
N ARG A 34 -11.76 -35.45 15.76
CA ARG A 34 -11.64 -34.28 14.86
C ARG A 34 -10.75 -33.19 15.46
N LYS A 35 -10.92 -32.87 16.75
CA LYS A 35 -10.06 -31.89 17.43
C LYS A 35 -8.60 -32.35 17.52
N ALA A 36 -8.36 -33.62 17.84
CA ALA A 36 -7.02 -34.18 17.92
C ALA A 36 -6.32 -34.19 16.56
N ASN A 37 -7.02 -34.58 15.49
CA ASN A 37 -6.50 -34.53 14.13
C ASN A 37 -6.16 -33.10 13.71
N TYR A 38 -7.05 -32.14 13.99
CA TYR A 38 -6.81 -30.73 13.71
C TYR A 38 -5.58 -30.18 14.48
N LEU A 39 -5.42 -30.54 15.76
CA LEU A 39 -4.25 -30.14 16.55
C LEU A 39 -2.96 -30.79 16.03
N SER A 40 -3.02 -32.06 15.64
CA SER A 40 -1.89 -32.77 15.04
C SER A 40 -1.47 -32.10 13.72
N GLU A 41 -2.42 -31.80 12.85
CA GLU A 41 -2.19 -31.09 11.59
C GLU A 41 -1.52 -29.72 11.82
N LYS A 42 -2.03 -28.94 12.79
CA LYS A 42 -1.43 -27.65 13.17
C LYS A 42 -0.03 -27.79 13.75
N SER A 43 0.21 -28.81 14.57
CA SER A 43 1.52 -29.09 15.16
C SER A 43 2.56 -29.47 14.10
N ILE A 44 2.17 -30.34 13.16
CA ILE A 44 3.01 -30.73 12.02
C ILE A 44 3.32 -29.51 11.15
N LEU A 45 2.31 -28.69 10.83
CA LEU A 45 2.50 -27.46 10.06
C LEU A 45 3.43 -26.47 10.77
N ALA A 46 3.31 -26.32 12.09
CA ALA A 46 4.17 -25.43 12.88
C ALA A 46 5.62 -25.91 12.89
N ALA A 47 5.85 -27.20 13.10
CA ALA A 47 7.19 -27.78 13.08
C ALA A 47 7.84 -27.68 11.69
N HIS A 48 7.08 -28.00 10.64
CA HIS A 48 7.59 -28.02 9.26
C HIS A 48 7.83 -26.61 8.70
N HIS A 49 7.10 -25.60 9.18
CA HIS A 49 7.24 -24.21 8.72
C HIS A 49 7.95 -23.28 9.71
N SER A 50 8.56 -23.83 10.77
CA SER A 50 9.24 -23.04 11.81
C SER A 50 10.35 -22.17 11.24
N ASP A 51 11.20 -22.72 10.37
CA ASP A 51 12.28 -21.98 9.70
C ASP A 51 11.72 -20.85 8.83
N ALA A 52 10.71 -21.14 8.01
CA ALA A 52 10.08 -20.15 7.15
C ALA A 52 9.43 -19.01 7.95
N ALA A 53 8.75 -19.33 9.05
CA ALA A 53 8.20 -18.33 9.96
C ALA A 53 9.30 -17.48 10.61
N CYS A 54 10.43 -18.09 10.99
CA CYS A 54 11.59 -17.39 11.54
C CYS A 54 12.23 -16.43 10.52
N VAL A 55 12.44 -16.89 9.28
CA VAL A 55 12.97 -16.06 8.19
C VAL A 55 12.04 -14.88 7.90
N LEU A 56 10.72 -15.11 7.86
CA LEU A 56 9.74 -14.06 7.65
C LEU A 56 9.78 -13.01 8.78
N SER A 57 9.75 -13.46 10.02
CA SER A 57 9.74 -12.57 11.19
C SER A 57 11.03 -11.75 11.28
N SER A 58 12.19 -12.40 11.16
CA SER A 58 13.49 -11.73 11.16
C SER A 58 13.65 -10.75 9.98
N SER A 59 13.07 -11.06 8.82
CA SER A 59 13.04 -10.15 7.67
C SER A 59 12.23 -8.89 7.98
N ILE A 60 11.03 -9.01 8.57
CA ILE A 60 10.19 -7.86 8.94
C ILE A 60 10.91 -6.99 9.98
N ASP A 61 11.46 -7.59 11.03
CA ASP A 61 12.20 -6.86 12.07
C ASP A 61 13.41 -6.13 11.52
N ARG A 62 14.16 -6.78 10.62
CA ARG A 62 15.30 -6.19 9.93
C ARG A 62 14.86 -5.02 9.06
N LEU A 63 13.82 -5.19 8.25
CA LEU A 63 13.27 -4.11 7.43
C LEU A 63 12.88 -2.93 8.31
N LYS A 64 12.05 -3.15 9.34
CA LYS A 64 11.61 -2.10 10.27
C LYS A 64 12.75 -1.29 10.89
N LYS A 65 13.85 -1.96 11.24
CA LYS A 65 15.03 -1.31 11.79
C LYS A 65 15.77 -0.49 10.73
N GLU A 66 16.07 -1.10 9.59
CA GLU A 66 16.97 -0.53 8.58
C GLU A 66 16.25 0.50 7.68
N THR A 67 14.93 0.44 7.52
CA THR A 67 14.13 1.38 6.71
C THR A 67 13.50 2.52 7.52
N LYS A 68 13.86 2.67 8.81
CA LYS A 68 13.33 3.75 9.67
C LYS A 68 13.64 5.14 9.11
N ASP A 69 14.90 5.39 8.77
CA ASP A 69 15.34 6.71 8.29
C ASP A 69 14.76 7.01 6.89
N LEU A 70 14.63 5.99 6.04
CA LEU A 70 13.92 6.13 4.76
C LEU A 70 12.44 6.48 4.97
N SER A 71 11.76 5.83 5.92
CA SER A 71 10.36 6.12 6.24
C SER A 71 10.19 7.57 6.71
N GLU A 72 11.04 8.02 7.64
CA GLU A 72 11.02 9.41 8.10
C GLU A 72 11.32 10.40 6.97
N CYS A 73 12.34 10.14 6.16
CA CYS A 73 12.68 10.97 5.01
C CYS A 73 11.53 11.04 3.99
N SER A 74 10.85 9.91 3.75
CA SER A 74 9.72 9.83 2.82
C SER A 74 8.52 10.63 3.34
N TYR A 75 8.20 10.50 4.63
CA TYR A 75 7.15 11.29 5.26
C TYR A 75 7.44 12.80 5.16
N ARG A 76 8.68 13.21 5.44
CA ARG A 76 9.09 14.62 5.35
C ARG A 76 9.10 15.14 3.92
N LEU A 77 9.56 14.36 2.95
CA LEU A 77 9.47 14.72 1.53
C LEU A 77 8.01 14.95 1.12
N TRP A 78 7.09 14.13 1.61
CA TRP A 78 5.67 14.25 1.29
C TRP A 78 4.99 15.43 2.02
N VAL A 79 5.28 15.64 3.30
CA VAL A 79 4.60 16.67 4.13
C VAL A 79 5.35 17.99 4.15
N ASP A 80 6.63 18.01 4.49
CA ASP A 80 7.40 19.24 4.71
C ASP A 80 7.67 19.98 3.40
N TRP A 81 8.01 19.26 2.33
CA TRP A 81 8.25 19.91 1.02
C TRP A 81 6.98 20.60 0.50
N SER A 82 5.79 20.03 0.77
CA SER A 82 4.51 20.67 0.42
C SER A 82 4.30 22.00 1.16
N ARG A 83 4.76 22.10 2.41
CA ARG A 83 4.71 23.33 3.22
C ARG A 83 5.74 24.35 2.76
N GLU A 84 6.92 23.90 2.35
CA GLU A 84 7.94 24.78 1.77
C GLU A 84 7.46 25.39 0.45
N ILE A 85 6.85 24.60 -0.44
CA ILE A 85 6.29 25.08 -1.72
C ILE A 85 5.14 26.07 -1.49
N GLU A 86 4.33 25.87 -0.45
CA GLU A 86 3.24 26.80 -0.10
C GLU A 86 3.73 28.23 0.16
N SER A 87 5.00 28.44 0.52
CA SER A 87 5.56 29.80 0.64
C SER A 87 5.57 30.59 -0.68
N LYS A 88 5.43 29.90 -1.83
CA LYS A 88 5.38 30.48 -3.18
C LYS A 88 3.95 30.62 -3.74
N ASP A 89 2.94 30.36 -2.92
CA ASP A 89 1.53 30.33 -3.30
C ASP A 89 0.93 31.75 -3.50
N ASP A 90 0.63 32.11 -4.75
CA ASP A 90 -0.27 33.21 -5.07
C ASP A 90 -1.73 32.77 -4.93
N ARG A 91 -2.21 32.84 -3.68
CA ARG A 91 -3.57 32.45 -3.31
C ARG A 91 -4.65 33.17 -4.12
N ARG A 92 -4.40 34.39 -4.62
CA ARG A 92 -5.39 35.17 -5.36
C ARG A 92 -5.84 34.47 -6.65
N ASN A 93 -4.99 33.61 -7.20
CA ASN A 93 -5.30 32.87 -8.42
C ASN A 93 -6.13 31.59 -8.17
N GLY A 94 -6.36 31.22 -6.90
CA GLY A 94 -7.02 29.96 -6.52
C GLY A 94 -8.52 30.06 -6.21
N GLY A 95 -9.15 31.22 -6.36
CA GLY A 95 -10.57 31.44 -6.01
C GLY A 95 -10.79 32.44 -4.88
N SER A 96 -12.04 32.51 -4.39
CA SER A 96 -12.41 33.40 -3.28
C SER A 96 -11.91 32.85 -1.94
N ASN A 97 -11.93 31.53 -1.77
CA ASN A 97 -11.41 30.86 -0.58
C ASN A 97 -10.57 29.62 -0.97
N PRO A 98 -9.35 29.83 -1.49
CA PRO A 98 -8.51 28.75 -1.98
C PRO A 98 -8.02 27.87 -0.84
N ARG A 99 -8.14 26.54 -1.02
CA ARG A 99 -7.53 25.55 -0.13
C ARG A 99 -6.01 25.76 -0.09
N PRO A 100 -5.35 25.61 1.07
CA PRO A 100 -3.90 25.79 1.16
C PRO A 100 -3.15 24.88 0.17
N LEU A 101 -2.14 25.42 -0.52
CA LEU A 101 -1.47 24.74 -1.63
C LEU A 101 -0.82 23.43 -1.21
N ARG A 102 -0.33 23.35 0.04
CA ARG A 102 0.22 22.11 0.59
C ARG A 102 -0.77 20.94 0.51
N HIS A 103 -2.07 21.20 0.75
CA HIS A 103 -3.10 20.17 0.67
C HIS A 103 -3.44 19.79 -0.78
N VAL A 104 -3.29 20.73 -1.71
CA VAL A 104 -3.43 20.45 -3.15
C VAL A 104 -2.34 19.48 -3.59
N LEU A 105 -1.09 19.70 -3.16
CA LEU A 105 0.04 18.83 -3.44
C LEU A 105 -0.12 17.44 -2.81
N THR A 106 -0.44 17.37 -1.52
CA THR A 106 -0.61 16.07 -0.83
C THR A 106 -1.75 15.27 -1.46
N ASN A 107 -2.91 15.88 -1.68
CA ASN A 107 -4.05 15.19 -2.30
C ASN A 107 -3.73 14.76 -3.74
N GLY A 108 -3.02 15.60 -4.51
CA GLY A 108 -2.52 15.26 -5.84
C GLY A 108 -1.64 14.02 -5.85
N SER A 109 -0.65 13.98 -4.95
CA SER A 109 0.27 12.86 -4.80
C SER A 109 -0.44 11.57 -4.34
N GLU A 110 -1.43 11.68 -3.44
CA GLU A 110 -2.25 10.56 -2.98
C GLU A 110 -3.12 9.99 -4.09
N MET A 111 -3.79 10.85 -4.87
CA MET A 111 -4.56 10.44 -6.06
C MET A 111 -3.65 9.74 -7.07
N LEU A 112 -2.40 10.20 -7.24
CA LEU A 112 -1.44 9.58 -8.13
C LEU A 112 -1.06 8.17 -7.67
N VAL A 113 -0.78 8.00 -6.37
CA VAL A 113 -0.50 6.69 -5.77
C VAL A 113 -1.71 5.77 -5.85
N ALA A 114 -2.90 6.28 -5.55
CA ALA A 114 -4.16 5.55 -5.63
C ALA A 114 -4.40 5.06 -7.07
N HIS A 115 -4.19 5.91 -8.07
CA HIS A 115 -4.25 5.52 -9.47
C HIS A 115 -3.19 4.48 -9.84
N GLY A 116 -1.92 4.71 -9.48
CA GLY A 116 -0.82 3.82 -9.81
C GLY A 116 -0.95 2.42 -9.22
N THR A 117 -1.57 2.32 -8.04
CA THR A 117 -1.75 1.06 -7.31
C THR A 117 -3.14 0.42 -7.51
N LEU A 118 -3.98 1.00 -8.37
CA LEU A 118 -5.40 0.63 -8.53
C LEU A 118 -6.14 0.57 -7.17
N ASN A 119 -5.93 1.58 -6.33
CA ASN A 119 -6.39 1.67 -4.94
C ASN A 119 -5.87 0.53 -4.06
N GLY A 120 -4.56 0.25 -4.13
CA GLY A 120 -3.90 -0.83 -3.38
C GLY A 120 -4.23 -2.26 -3.85
N LYS A 121 -4.96 -2.41 -4.97
CA LYS A 121 -5.28 -3.74 -5.51
C LYS A 121 -4.13 -4.36 -6.29
N ARG A 122 -3.28 -3.54 -6.89
CA ARG A 122 -2.14 -3.99 -7.70
C ARG A 122 -1.07 -2.94 -7.72
N TYR A 123 0.09 -3.28 -7.20
CA TYR A 123 1.24 -2.39 -7.17
C TYR A 123 2.20 -2.58 -8.33
N ARG A 124 2.12 -3.72 -9.05
CA ARG A 124 2.99 -3.98 -10.19
C ARG A 124 2.81 -2.88 -11.26
N HIS A 125 3.91 -2.22 -11.62
CA HIS A 125 3.97 -1.07 -12.54
C HIS A 125 3.37 0.22 -11.97
N ALA A 126 3.37 0.39 -10.64
CA ALA A 126 2.89 1.61 -10.00
C ALA A 126 3.69 2.81 -10.49
N GLN A 127 5.02 2.69 -10.55
CA GLN A 127 5.90 3.74 -11.05
C GLN A 127 5.52 4.19 -12.45
N ARG A 128 5.38 3.25 -13.39
CA ARG A 128 5.02 3.52 -14.79
C ARG A 128 3.67 4.23 -14.93
N SER A 129 2.72 3.88 -14.05
CA SER A 129 1.36 4.41 -14.06
C SER A 129 1.32 5.81 -13.43
N MET A 130 2.02 6.01 -12.31
CA MET A 130 2.21 7.32 -11.68
C MET A 130 2.96 8.28 -12.61
N PHE A 131 4.03 7.82 -13.24
CA PHE A 131 4.85 8.63 -14.16
C PHE A 131 4.14 8.94 -15.49
N SER A 132 2.95 8.40 -15.73
CA SER A 132 2.17 8.69 -16.95
C SER A 132 1.86 10.18 -17.12
N ILE A 133 1.75 10.94 -16.02
CA ILE A 133 1.48 12.38 -16.09
C ILE A 133 2.62 13.13 -16.78
N VAL A 134 3.87 12.75 -16.52
CA VAL A 134 5.05 13.34 -17.17
C VAL A 134 5.26 12.73 -18.55
N ARG A 135 5.17 11.39 -18.66
CA ARG A 135 5.45 10.69 -19.92
C ARG A 135 4.43 11.00 -21.03
N ASP A 136 3.15 10.95 -20.69
CA ASP A 136 2.05 11.10 -21.65
C ASP A 136 1.52 12.54 -21.69
N GLY A 137 1.92 13.37 -20.71
CA GLY A 137 1.41 14.72 -20.50
C GLY A 137 -0.03 14.74 -20.00
N VAL A 138 -0.48 15.91 -19.56
CA VAL A 138 -1.90 16.20 -19.34
C VAL A 138 -2.39 17.22 -20.35
N SER A 139 -3.09 16.73 -21.36
CA SER A 139 -3.55 17.53 -22.50
C SER A 139 -4.86 18.28 -22.23
N GLY A 140 -5.08 19.32 -23.03
CA GLY A 140 -6.36 20.03 -23.12
C GLY A 140 -6.70 20.85 -21.88
N LEU A 141 -5.69 21.36 -21.17
CA LEU A 141 -5.91 22.28 -20.07
C LEU A 141 -6.27 23.66 -20.64
N ASP A 142 -7.42 24.21 -20.27
CA ASP A 142 -7.89 25.51 -20.74
C ASP A 142 -8.59 26.32 -19.63
N GLY A 143 -8.76 27.62 -19.88
CA GLY A 143 -9.35 28.54 -18.90
C GLY A 143 -10.83 28.32 -18.61
N ASN A 144 -11.59 27.79 -19.57
CA ASN A 144 -13.03 27.54 -19.39
C ASN A 144 -13.26 26.35 -18.47
N GLU A 145 -12.51 25.26 -18.66
CA GLU A 145 -12.56 24.13 -17.74
C GLU A 145 -12.10 24.55 -16.34
N TYR A 146 -11.00 25.32 -16.24
CA TYR A 146 -10.55 25.84 -14.95
C TYR A 146 -11.65 26.61 -14.21
N ASN A 147 -12.28 27.58 -14.87
CA ASN A 147 -13.32 28.39 -14.26
C ASN A 147 -14.53 27.55 -13.85
N GLY A 148 -14.91 26.55 -14.67
CA GLY A 148 -15.99 25.63 -14.35
C GLY A 148 -15.70 24.70 -13.17
N LEU A 149 -14.44 24.27 -13.01
CA LEU A 149 -14.00 23.50 -11.83
C LEU A 149 -13.89 24.39 -10.60
N LEU A 150 -13.35 25.60 -10.74
CA LEU A 150 -13.21 26.58 -9.68
C LEU A 150 -14.57 26.94 -9.08
N GLN A 151 -15.57 27.21 -9.91
CA GLN A 151 -16.93 27.52 -9.44
C GLN A 151 -17.53 26.40 -8.57
N LYS A 152 -17.13 25.14 -8.80
CA LYS A 152 -17.62 23.99 -8.03
C LYS A 152 -16.83 23.75 -6.74
N ALA A 153 -15.53 24.03 -6.75
CA ALA A 153 -14.67 23.81 -5.59
C ALA A 153 -14.60 25.01 -4.63
N ASP A 154 -14.84 26.23 -5.09
CA ASP A 154 -14.71 27.44 -4.28
C ASP A 154 -15.65 27.37 -3.06
N GLY A 155 -15.08 27.54 -1.86
CA GLY A 155 -15.82 27.42 -0.59
C GLY A 155 -16.13 25.99 -0.13
N THR A 156 -15.69 24.94 -0.85
CA THR A 156 -15.82 23.54 -0.38
C THR A 156 -14.62 23.12 0.46
N TYR A 157 -14.86 22.43 1.58
CA TYR A 157 -13.82 21.99 2.53
C TYR A 157 -13.57 20.48 2.52
N GLY A 158 -14.36 19.69 1.78
CA GLY A 158 -14.17 18.25 1.61
C GLY A 158 -12.99 17.90 0.70
N ASP A 159 -12.63 16.60 0.64
CA ASP A 159 -11.61 16.13 -0.31
C ASP A 159 -12.08 16.30 -1.75
N PHE A 160 -11.16 16.60 -2.67
CA PHE A 160 -11.52 16.94 -4.04
C PHE A 160 -12.27 15.83 -4.76
N GLU A 161 -12.00 14.58 -4.39
CA GLU A 161 -12.71 13.41 -4.88
C GLU A 161 -14.19 13.41 -4.48
N SER A 162 -14.55 14.02 -3.34
CA SER A 162 -15.95 14.21 -2.93
C SER A 162 -16.67 15.27 -3.78
N THR A 163 -15.95 16.32 -4.21
CA THR A 163 -16.51 17.39 -5.04
C THR A 163 -16.57 17.01 -6.52
N PHE A 164 -15.54 16.34 -7.02
CA PHE A 164 -15.33 16.09 -8.45
C PHE A 164 -15.48 14.63 -8.87
N GLY A 165 -15.63 13.72 -7.91
CA GLY A 165 -15.60 12.28 -8.12
C GLY A 165 -14.18 11.70 -8.07
N LEU A 166 -14.09 10.41 -7.73
CA LEU A 166 -12.83 9.66 -7.73
C LEU A 166 -12.27 9.52 -9.15
N PRO A 167 -10.93 9.60 -9.32
CA PRO A 167 -10.30 9.25 -10.58
C PRO A 167 -10.67 7.82 -11.02
N PRO A 168 -11.14 7.61 -12.26
CA PRO A 168 -11.47 6.29 -12.76
C PRO A 168 -10.21 5.41 -12.86
N ILE A 169 -10.30 4.19 -12.32
CA ILE A 169 -9.19 3.23 -12.26
C ILE A 169 -8.70 2.81 -13.66
N ASN A 170 -9.60 2.79 -14.66
CA ASN A 170 -9.34 2.27 -16.01
C ASN A 170 -9.12 3.37 -17.07
N ARG A 171 -8.90 4.63 -16.66
CA ARG A 171 -8.58 5.72 -17.60
C ARG A 171 -7.35 6.47 -17.13
N LYS A 172 -6.78 7.29 -18.01
CA LYS A 172 -5.65 8.15 -17.67
C LYS A 172 -6.05 9.09 -16.54
N ILE A 173 -5.23 9.19 -15.49
CA ILE A 173 -5.50 10.10 -14.37
C ILE A 173 -5.63 11.56 -14.80
N GLY A 174 -4.92 11.97 -15.87
CA GLY A 174 -5.03 13.30 -16.48
C GLY A 174 -6.39 13.66 -17.08
N GLU A 175 -7.30 12.69 -17.23
CA GLU A 175 -8.70 12.91 -17.64
C GLU A 175 -9.66 13.11 -16.46
N ALA A 176 -9.21 12.80 -15.23
CA ALA A 176 -10.03 12.90 -14.04
C ALA A 176 -10.17 14.37 -13.60
N LYS A 177 -11.41 14.85 -13.41
CA LYS A 177 -11.67 16.25 -12.98
C LYS A 177 -10.97 16.62 -11.67
N ALA A 178 -10.97 15.71 -10.68
CA ALA A 178 -10.29 15.92 -9.40
C ALA A 178 -8.78 16.13 -9.57
N PHE A 179 -8.14 15.36 -10.45
CA PHE A 179 -6.70 15.46 -10.70
C PHE A 179 -6.36 16.67 -11.59
N ARG A 180 -7.17 16.95 -12.62
CA ARG A 180 -7.02 18.14 -13.45
C ARG A 180 -7.16 19.42 -12.62
N TRP A 181 -8.07 19.44 -11.65
CA TRP A 181 -8.19 20.52 -10.68
C TRP A 181 -6.87 20.78 -9.94
N VAL A 182 -6.21 19.73 -9.44
CA VAL A 182 -4.89 19.86 -8.80
C VAL A 182 -3.90 20.51 -9.76
N LEU A 183 -3.79 20.02 -11.00
CA LEU A 183 -2.85 20.57 -11.96
C LEU A 183 -3.12 22.04 -12.30
N TYR A 184 -4.38 22.44 -12.44
CA TYR A 184 -4.72 23.85 -12.63
C TYR A 184 -4.29 24.72 -11.45
N GLN A 185 -4.51 24.26 -10.22
CA GLN A 185 -4.10 24.97 -9.02
C GLN A 185 -2.57 25.14 -8.98
N LEU A 186 -1.81 24.09 -9.29
CA LEU A 186 -0.34 24.15 -9.34
C LEU A 186 0.16 25.07 -10.46
N ALA A 187 -0.47 25.03 -11.63
CA ALA A 187 -0.07 25.85 -12.78
C ALA A 187 -0.39 27.34 -12.61
N ARG A 188 -1.43 27.68 -11.84
CA ARG A 188 -1.91 29.08 -11.69
C ARG A 188 -1.45 29.77 -10.41
N ARG A 189 -1.12 29.01 -9.37
CA ARG A 189 -0.80 29.58 -8.04
C ARG A 189 0.69 29.62 -7.73
N VAL A 190 1.53 28.99 -8.54
CA VAL A 190 2.98 29.08 -8.41
C VAL A 190 3.52 29.53 -9.76
N ASN A 191 4.34 30.58 -9.74
CA ASN A 191 4.86 31.15 -10.98
C ASN A 191 5.90 30.22 -11.62
N HIS A 192 6.08 30.37 -12.94
CA HIS A 192 7.05 29.62 -13.73
C HIS A 192 8.46 29.60 -13.11
N ASN A 193 8.99 30.78 -12.75
CA ASN A 193 10.32 30.91 -12.16
C ASN A 193 10.42 30.25 -10.78
N ASP A 194 9.36 30.30 -9.99
CA ASP A 194 9.33 29.66 -8.67
C ASP A 194 9.35 28.13 -8.81
N TRP A 195 8.64 27.56 -9.79
CA TRP A 195 8.72 26.13 -10.08
C TRP A 195 10.14 25.69 -10.46
N LEU A 196 10.78 26.41 -11.39
CA LEU A 196 12.16 26.11 -11.78
C LEU A 196 13.13 26.22 -10.59
N GLU A 197 12.95 27.23 -9.73
CA GLU A 197 13.75 27.38 -8.51
C GLU A 197 13.51 26.23 -7.53
N ILE A 198 12.26 25.85 -7.26
CA ILE A 198 11.89 24.72 -6.40
C ILE A 198 12.58 23.45 -6.89
N TRP A 199 12.53 23.19 -8.21
CA TRP A 199 13.12 22.00 -8.79
C TRP A 199 14.64 22.00 -8.70
N LYS A 200 15.30 23.09 -9.09
CA LYS A 200 16.76 23.25 -8.98
C LYS A 200 17.23 23.02 -7.54
N ARG A 201 16.53 23.60 -6.55
CA ARG A 201 16.83 23.42 -5.13
C ARG A 201 16.67 21.97 -4.68
N ALA A 202 15.68 21.25 -5.22
CA ALA A 202 15.45 19.85 -4.87
C ALA A 202 16.61 18.91 -5.25
N TRP A 203 17.46 19.34 -6.19
CA TRP A 203 18.66 18.62 -6.66
C TRP A 203 19.97 19.05 -6.01
N LEU A 204 19.97 20.04 -5.11
CA LEU A 204 21.15 20.40 -4.32
C LEU A 204 21.48 19.30 -3.30
N ASP A 205 22.67 19.34 -2.70
CA ASP A 205 23.15 18.32 -1.75
C ASP A 205 22.23 18.11 -0.53
N ASP A 206 21.50 19.15 -0.14
CA ASP A 206 20.48 19.16 0.91
C ASP A 206 19.04 19.25 0.35
N GLY A 207 18.86 19.12 -0.96
CA GLY A 207 17.57 19.08 -1.63
C GLY A 207 16.81 17.78 -1.37
N TRP A 208 15.48 17.84 -1.51
CA TRP A 208 14.59 16.71 -1.21
C TRP A 208 14.86 15.46 -2.05
N ILE A 209 15.13 15.62 -3.35
CA ILE A 209 15.40 14.48 -4.24
C ILE A 209 16.72 13.80 -3.87
N VAL A 210 17.76 14.59 -3.61
CA VAL A 210 19.08 14.06 -3.23
C VAL A 210 19.03 13.39 -1.85
N LYS A 211 18.37 14.00 -0.87
CA LYS A 211 18.15 13.40 0.45
C LYS A 211 17.44 12.05 0.34
N TYR A 212 16.33 12.00 -0.39
CA TYR A 212 15.59 10.75 -0.60
C TYR A 212 16.45 9.68 -1.26
N ARG A 213 17.13 10.01 -2.37
CA ARG A 213 17.99 9.05 -3.09
C ARG A 213 19.12 8.53 -2.22
N ARG A 214 19.70 9.39 -1.37
CA ARG A 214 20.73 9.00 -0.41
C ARG A 214 20.20 7.98 0.60
N GLU A 215 19.05 8.24 1.21
CA GLU A 215 18.45 7.30 2.17
C GLU A 215 18.02 6.00 1.49
N PHE A 216 17.41 6.09 0.30
CA PHE A 216 17.02 4.91 -0.47
C PHE A 216 18.23 4.03 -0.84
N SER A 217 19.34 4.65 -1.25
CA SER A 217 20.56 3.92 -1.61
C SER A 217 21.19 3.16 -0.43
N LYS A 218 21.04 3.65 0.81
CA LYS A 218 21.51 2.95 2.01
C LYS A 218 20.74 1.67 2.27
N VAL A 219 19.43 1.69 2.04
CA VAL A 219 18.54 0.55 2.35
C VAL A 219 18.41 -0.44 1.20
N LYS A 220 18.68 -0.02 -0.04
CA LYS A 220 18.55 -0.87 -1.23
C LYS A 220 19.26 -2.23 -1.10
N PRO A 221 20.52 -2.33 -0.65
CA PRO A 221 21.17 -3.64 -0.46
C PRO A 221 20.46 -4.53 0.56
N VAL A 222 19.88 -3.93 1.61
CA VAL A 222 19.10 -4.67 2.63
C VAL A 222 17.80 -5.20 2.05
N LEU A 223 17.10 -4.39 1.23
CA LEU A 223 15.90 -4.81 0.52
C LEU A 223 16.19 -5.99 -0.43
N GLU A 224 17.28 -5.92 -1.20
CA GLU A 224 17.74 -7.00 -2.09
C GLU A 224 18.04 -8.28 -1.30
N GLU A 225 18.81 -8.19 -0.21
CA GLU A 225 19.15 -9.35 0.62
C GLU A 225 17.93 -10.01 1.27
N VAL A 226 17.01 -9.20 1.81
CA VAL A 226 15.76 -9.71 2.42
C VAL A 226 14.90 -10.41 1.37
N HIS A 227 14.73 -9.79 0.20
CA HIS A 227 13.96 -10.37 -0.89
C HIS A 227 14.56 -11.70 -1.38
N ASP A 228 15.88 -11.77 -1.54
CA ASP A 228 16.56 -12.99 -1.97
C ASP A 228 16.45 -14.10 -0.91
N SER A 229 16.62 -13.75 0.37
CA SER A 229 16.44 -14.68 1.50
C SER A 229 15.02 -15.28 1.51
N LEU A 230 13.99 -14.43 1.38
CA LEU A 230 12.59 -14.87 1.31
C LEU A 230 12.32 -15.76 0.08
N LYS A 231 12.90 -15.44 -1.08
CA LYS A 231 12.77 -16.26 -2.29
C LYS A 231 13.43 -17.63 -2.12
N VAL A 232 14.61 -17.69 -1.53
CA VAL A 232 15.33 -18.94 -1.27
C VAL A 232 14.53 -19.82 -0.31
N GLU A 233 14.07 -19.28 0.82
CA GLU A 233 13.30 -20.05 1.80
C GLU A 233 11.94 -20.49 1.24
N LYS A 234 11.24 -19.62 0.52
CA LYS A 234 10.01 -19.99 -0.19
C LYS A 234 10.25 -21.17 -1.14
N LYS A 235 11.30 -21.11 -1.95
CA LYS A 235 11.64 -22.19 -2.90
C LYS A 235 11.97 -23.50 -2.19
N LYS A 236 12.66 -23.46 -1.05
CA LYS A 236 12.96 -24.63 -0.21
C LYS A 236 11.68 -25.30 0.29
N VAL A 237 10.70 -24.52 0.74
CA VAL A 237 9.44 -25.05 1.28
C VAL A 237 8.46 -25.48 0.19
N THR A 238 8.42 -24.83 -0.97
CA THR A 238 7.51 -25.18 -2.09
C THR A 238 7.66 -26.63 -2.56
N TYR A 239 8.88 -27.19 -2.54
CA TYR A 239 9.14 -28.59 -2.96
C TYR A 239 9.21 -29.59 -1.81
N SER A 240 8.79 -29.19 -0.62
CA SER A 240 8.82 -30.06 0.56
C SER A 240 7.57 -30.94 0.65
N VAL A 241 7.56 -31.86 1.62
CA VAL A 241 6.43 -32.78 1.87
C VAL A 241 5.16 -32.01 2.25
N ILE A 242 5.31 -30.86 2.90
CA ILE A 242 4.23 -29.98 3.31
C ILE A 242 4.53 -28.58 2.76
N PRO A 243 4.00 -28.24 1.58
CA PRO A 243 4.32 -26.99 0.91
C PRO A 243 3.70 -25.79 1.66
N LEU A 244 4.24 -24.61 1.39
CA LEU A 244 3.88 -23.38 2.11
C LEU A 244 2.38 -23.06 1.96
N GLU A 245 1.81 -23.38 0.80
CA GLU A 245 0.40 -23.24 0.45
C GLU A 245 -0.53 -24.01 1.41
N SER A 246 -0.04 -25.08 2.05
CA SER A 246 -0.78 -25.80 3.10
C SER A 246 -0.93 -24.97 4.38
N ASN A 247 -0.12 -23.93 4.57
CA ASN A 247 -0.27 -22.91 5.62
C ASN A 247 -0.69 -21.57 5.01
N ALA A 248 -1.99 -21.43 4.70
CA ALA A 248 -2.56 -20.27 4.02
C ALA A 248 -2.18 -18.90 4.64
N MET A 249 -2.08 -18.82 5.97
CA MET A 249 -1.72 -17.59 6.67
C MET A 249 -0.27 -17.20 6.39
N LEU A 250 0.66 -18.15 6.58
CA LEU A 250 2.08 -17.92 6.36
C LEU A 250 2.38 -17.66 4.88
N HIS A 251 1.78 -18.45 3.98
CA HIS A 251 1.87 -18.25 2.55
C HIS A 251 1.45 -16.83 2.15
N ARG A 252 0.29 -16.37 2.61
CA ARG A 252 -0.20 -15.02 2.31
C ARG A 252 0.77 -13.94 2.79
N LYS A 253 1.33 -14.07 4.00
CA LYS A 253 2.32 -13.10 4.51
C LYS A 253 3.62 -13.11 3.69
N TYR A 254 4.07 -14.28 3.25
CA TYR A 254 5.22 -14.41 2.36
C TYR A 254 5.00 -13.73 1.01
N GLU A 255 3.86 -13.99 0.35
CA GLU A 255 3.54 -13.35 -0.94
C GLU A 255 3.42 -11.84 -0.81
N MET A 256 2.80 -11.37 0.28
CA MET A 256 2.67 -9.95 0.59
C MET A 256 4.04 -9.31 0.74
N LEU A 257 4.89 -9.83 1.63
CA LEU A 257 6.21 -9.24 1.89
C LEU A 257 7.12 -9.30 0.66
N LEU A 258 7.12 -10.41 -0.08
CA LEU A 258 7.87 -10.53 -1.33
C LEU A 258 7.43 -9.48 -2.35
N SER A 259 6.12 -9.32 -2.54
CA SER A 259 5.59 -8.32 -3.46
C SER A 259 5.95 -6.91 -3.00
N GLU A 260 5.80 -6.59 -1.71
CA GLU A 260 6.09 -5.28 -1.13
C GLU A 260 7.56 -4.88 -1.29
N VAL A 261 8.48 -5.81 -1.02
CA VAL A 261 9.91 -5.54 -1.22
C VAL A 261 10.26 -5.41 -2.71
N GLU A 262 9.66 -6.22 -3.59
CA GLU A 262 9.82 -6.09 -5.05
C GLU A 262 9.39 -4.69 -5.53
N ILE A 263 8.25 -4.17 -5.05
CA ILE A 263 7.79 -2.82 -5.40
C ILE A 263 8.73 -1.74 -4.87
N LEU A 264 9.22 -1.87 -3.63
CA LEU A 264 10.20 -0.91 -3.09
C LEU A 264 11.45 -0.86 -3.96
N LEU A 265 11.95 -2.01 -4.43
CA LEU A 265 13.13 -2.10 -5.27
C LEU A 265 12.91 -1.53 -6.68
N ASP A 266 11.80 -1.89 -7.33
CA ASP A 266 11.56 -1.60 -8.74
C ASP A 266 10.92 -0.22 -8.96
N ASP A 267 9.98 0.16 -8.11
CA ASP A 267 9.06 1.27 -8.38
C ASP A 267 9.33 2.51 -7.51
N CYS A 268 10.11 2.40 -6.43
CA CYS A 268 10.33 3.50 -5.49
C CYS A 268 11.65 4.26 -5.67
N SER A 269 12.54 3.86 -6.59
CA SER A 269 13.71 4.68 -6.90
C SER A 269 13.32 5.95 -7.68
N LEU A 270 13.96 7.06 -7.32
CA LEU A 270 13.91 8.33 -8.06
C LEU A 270 15.07 8.51 -9.04
N ASP A 271 15.88 7.47 -9.29
CA ASP A 271 17.01 7.55 -10.23
C ASP A 271 16.56 7.88 -11.66
N SER A 272 15.35 7.48 -12.03
CA SER A 272 14.75 7.81 -13.33
C SER A 272 14.53 9.31 -13.54
N LEU A 273 14.54 10.11 -12.46
CA LEU A 273 14.39 11.56 -12.55
C LEU A 273 15.68 12.30 -12.90
N GLU A 274 16.84 11.61 -12.92
CA GLU A 274 18.13 12.23 -13.22
C GLU A 274 18.14 12.98 -14.56
N ILE A 275 17.46 12.44 -15.58
CA ILE A 275 17.36 13.07 -16.91
C ILE A 275 16.58 14.39 -16.89
N TYR A 276 15.81 14.66 -15.84
CA TYR A 276 15.03 15.87 -15.65
C TYR A 276 15.73 16.87 -14.72
N ARG A 277 16.96 16.63 -14.27
CA ARG A 277 17.66 17.54 -13.33
C ARG A 277 17.66 18.99 -13.83
N ASP A 278 18.06 19.18 -15.08
CA ASP A 278 18.20 20.49 -15.72
C ASP A 278 16.97 20.84 -16.57
N TRP A 279 15.78 20.31 -16.21
CA TRP A 279 14.54 20.55 -16.96
C TRP A 279 14.11 22.02 -16.88
N GLU A 280 13.77 22.61 -18.03
CA GLU A 280 13.43 24.04 -18.15
C GLU A 280 11.93 24.30 -18.34
N TYR A 281 11.12 23.26 -18.57
CA TYR A 281 9.67 23.41 -18.78
C TYR A 281 8.92 23.35 -17.44
N ALA A 282 8.52 24.51 -16.91
CA ALA A 282 7.89 24.59 -15.58
C ALA A 282 6.55 23.86 -15.46
N GLU A 283 5.81 23.72 -16.56
CA GLU A 283 4.55 22.98 -16.61
C GLU A 283 4.74 21.51 -16.19
N ASP A 284 5.86 20.91 -16.60
CA ASP A 284 6.22 19.53 -16.25
C ASP A 284 6.85 19.46 -14.86
N VAL A 285 7.52 20.52 -14.41
CA VAL A 285 8.13 20.57 -13.07
C VAL A 285 7.09 20.33 -11.97
N SER A 286 5.91 20.95 -12.06
CA SER A 286 4.85 20.71 -11.08
C SER A 286 4.45 19.23 -11.00
N GLN A 287 4.47 18.53 -12.14
CA GLN A 287 4.14 17.11 -12.26
C GLN A 287 5.28 16.21 -11.77
N LEU A 288 6.53 16.59 -12.03
CA LEU A 288 7.73 15.94 -11.49
C LEU A 288 7.77 16.02 -9.96
N VAL A 289 7.41 17.17 -9.38
CA VAL A 289 7.25 17.35 -7.94
C VAL A 289 6.14 16.45 -7.40
N LEU A 290 4.94 16.48 -8.00
CA LEU A 290 3.83 15.59 -7.61
C LEU A 290 4.21 14.12 -7.66
N TYR A 291 4.90 13.69 -8.72
CA TYR A 291 5.38 12.33 -8.88
C TYR A 291 6.38 11.95 -7.77
N SER A 292 7.35 12.82 -7.49
CA SER A 292 8.34 12.59 -6.43
C SER A 292 7.69 12.45 -5.05
N MET A 293 6.72 13.31 -4.73
CA MET A 293 5.91 13.20 -3.52
C MET A 293 5.05 11.94 -3.50
N GLY A 294 4.53 11.54 -4.65
CA GLY A 294 3.79 10.29 -4.82
C GLY A 294 4.65 9.08 -4.49
N VAL A 295 5.90 9.03 -4.99
CA VAL A 295 6.84 7.95 -4.68
C VAL A 295 7.13 7.88 -3.18
N ALA A 296 7.37 9.02 -2.53
CA ALA A 296 7.58 9.05 -1.08
C ALA A 296 6.34 8.58 -0.29
N ASN A 297 5.14 8.98 -0.70
CA ASN A 297 3.89 8.49 -0.11
C ASN A 297 3.70 6.97 -0.34
N LEU A 298 4.04 6.47 -1.53
CA LEU A 298 4.00 5.04 -1.83
C LEU A 298 4.92 4.23 -0.91
N VAL A 299 6.16 4.70 -0.71
CA VAL A 299 7.12 4.09 0.23
C VAL A 299 6.54 4.04 1.63
N GLY A 300 6.01 5.15 2.12
CA GLY A 300 5.36 5.21 3.44
C GLY A 300 4.26 4.16 3.58
N LYS A 301 3.36 4.08 2.60
CA LYS A 301 2.26 3.10 2.60
C LYS A 301 2.75 1.64 2.58
N ILE A 302 3.78 1.34 1.79
CA ILE A 302 4.33 -0.02 1.72
C ILE A 302 5.01 -0.39 3.04
N LEU A 303 5.84 0.50 3.59
CA LEU A 303 6.52 0.25 4.87
C LEU A 303 5.52 0.09 6.02
N ASP A 304 4.47 0.92 6.08
CA ASP A 304 3.40 0.79 7.08
C ASP A 304 2.67 -0.55 6.94
N SER A 305 2.46 -1.05 5.73
CA SER A 305 1.87 -2.37 5.47
C SER A 305 2.76 -3.50 5.97
N ILE A 306 4.07 -3.46 5.65
CA ILE A 306 5.07 -4.42 6.14
C ILE A 306 5.07 -4.45 7.68
N TYR A 307 5.06 -3.28 8.32
CA TYR A 307 5.11 -3.18 9.78
C TYR A 307 3.80 -3.61 10.44
N SER A 308 2.65 -3.27 9.86
CA SER A 308 1.35 -3.67 10.40
C SER A 308 1.09 -5.17 10.23
N GLY A 309 1.75 -5.81 9.26
CA GLY A 309 1.76 -7.27 9.08
C GLY A 309 2.38 -8.06 10.24
N SER A 310 3.09 -7.41 11.16
CA SER A 310 3.68 -8.04 12.36
C SER A 310 2.67 -8.32 13.48
N ASP A 311 1.52 -7.64 13.51
CA ASP A 311 0.66 -7.56 14.70
C ASP A 311 -0.39 -8.67 14.86
N LEU A 312 -0.23 -9.83 14.21
CA LEU A 312 -1.24 -10.92 14.23
C LEU A 312 -0.81 -12.20 14.95
N ASP A 313 0.16 -12.09 15.87
CA ASP A 313 0.52 -13.16 16.81
C ASP A 313 -0.11 -12.96 18.21
N ARG A 314 -1.30 -12.35 18.30
CA ARG A 314 -2.11 -12.29 19.52
C ARG A 314 -3.50 -12.87 19.31
#